data_AF-A9GSL2-F1
#
_entry.id   AF-A9GSL2-F1
#
_cell.length_a   1.000
_cell.length_b   1.000
_cell.length_c   1.000
_cell.angle_alpha   90.00
_cell.angle_beta   90.00
_cell.angle_gamma   90.00
#
_symmetry.space_group_name_H-M   'P 1'
#
loop_
_entity.id
_entity.type
_entity.pdbx_description
1 polymer ?
#
loop_
_entity_poly.entity_id
_entity_poly.type
_entity_poly.pdbx_seq_one_letter_code
_entity_poly.pdbx_strand_id
1 'polypeptide(L)'
;MAAVGIGFAVMFFARVDPPQEPAPRARPLSTQLDALCFVDANGDDAPDPVLWQDGKTRGRVVAVDGRSGQGIWASLEIEEPDALACADPSTVLAGGGDAALRALDARTGKARWVANLPGVPDEIAGGDGCATVVMKDGTATGIKLEGGGAADCPTAPQPSAITGNFWERKKNPQVVQAGGVEVVLTVPAGGPPRLTAEGRRGSESLWKKELAARAPLSGGRPDLFLVASGGAAVVVGVDVVNGTEPRIIALDPASGAARYERAAAYLGDRLTAAKASGPYVYVISGAAVSGAALRAIDPATGETAWRATTPPPPPPPSPSPSP
;
A
#
# COMPACT_ATOMS: atom_id res chain seq x y z
N MET A 1 4.08 -19.55 85.74
CA MET A 1 4.04 -18.77 84.49
C MET A 1 3.56 -19.71 83.40
N ALA A 2 2.39 -19.44 82.82
CA ALA A 2 1.89 -20.14 81.64
C ALA A 2 1.30 -19.08 80.71
N ALA A 3 1.95 -18.87 79.57
CA ALA A 3 1.56 -17.89 78.57
C ALA A 3 0.50 -18.51 77.65
N VAL A 4 -0.65 -17.83 77.53
CA VAL A 4 -1.71 -18.16 76.57
C VAL A 4 -1.39 -17.43 75.26
N GLY A 5 -1.01 -18.17 74.22
CA GLY A 5 -0.81 -17.64 72.87
C GLY A 5 -2.10 -17.72 72.05
N ILE A 6 -2.65 -16.57 71.65
CA ILE A 6 -3.77 -16.47 70.72
C ILE A 6 -3.20 -16.41 69.31
N GLY A 7 -3.42 -17.46 68.50
CA GLY A 7 -3.07 -17.48 67.08
C GLY A 7 -4.19 -16.88 66.23
N PHE A 8 -3.89 -15.81 65.49
CA PHE A 8 -4.75 -15.29 64.42
C PHE A 8 -4.50 -16.08 63.14
N ALA A 9 -5.56 -16.67 62.57
CA ALA A 9 -5.53 -17.25 61.23
C ALA A 9 -5.86 -16.17 60.20
N VAL A 10 -4.91 -15.89 59.30
CA VAL A 10 -5.12 -15.02 58.13
C VAL A 10 -5.60 -15.90 56.97
N MET A 11 -6.85 -15.74 56.53
CA MET A 11 -7.34 -16.38 55.31
C MET A 11 -6.93 -15.56 54.09
N PHE A 12 -6.11 -16.15 53.22
CA PHE A 12 -5.83 -15.63 51.89
C PHE A 12 -6.91 -16.11 50.92
N PHE A 13 -7.70 -15.18 50.38
CA PHE A 13 -8.54 -15.45 49.21
C PHE A 13 -7.70 -15.23 47.95
N ALA A 14 -7.25 -16.31 47.32
CA ALA A 14 -6.69 -16.24 45.98
C ALA A 14 -7.81 -15.85 45.00
N ARG A 15 -7.74 -14.66 44.42
CA ARG A 15 -8.55 -14.32 43.24
C ARG A 15 -8.03 -15.18 42.10
N VAL A 16 -8.82 -16.15 41.67
CA VAL A 16 -8.59 -16.88 40.42
C VAL A 16 -9.12 -15.96 39.33
N ASP A 17 -8.23 -15.34 38.55
CA ASP A 17 -8.64 -14.60 37.38
C ASP A 17 -9.33 -15.57 36.41
N PRO A 18 -10.49 -15.19 35.83
CA PRO A 18 -11.16 -16.03 34.86
C PRO A 18 -10.22 -16.28 33.67
N PRO A 19 -10.26 -17.48 33.06
CA PRO A 19 -9.42 -17.79 31.92
C PRO A 19 -9.66 -16.73 30.83
N GLN A 20 -8.58 -16.05 30.44
CA GLN A 20 -8.60 -15.06 29.38
C GLN A 20 -9.05 -15.75 28.10
N GLU A 21 -10.23 -15.38 27.60
CA GLU A 21 -10.75 -15.91 26.34
C GLU A 21 -9.71 -15.62 25.25
N PRO A 22 -9.31 -16.61 24.43
CA PRO A 22 -8.29 -16.38 23.41
C PRO A 22 -8.78 -15.27 22.49
N ALA A 23 -7.95 -14.24 22.32
CA ALA A 23 -8.26 -13.12 21.45
C ALA A 23 -8.71 -13.64 20.07
N PRO A 24 -9.79 -13.10 19.49
CA PRO A 24 -10.25 -13.53 18.17
C PRO A 24 -9.11 -13.38 17.17
N ARG A 25 -8.84 -14.44 16.39
CA ARG A 25 -7.79 -14.41 15.37
C ARG A 25 -8.11 -13.30 14.36
N ALA A 26 -7.22 -12.33 14.25
CA ALA A 26 -7.35 -11.23 13.29
C ALA A 26 -7.46 -11.79 11.85
N ARG A 27 -8.42 -11.28 11.08
CA ARG A 27 -8.68 -11.75 9.71
C ARG A 27 -7.70 -11.06 8.75
N PRO A 28 -7.14 -11.77 7.76
CA PRO A 28 -6.33 -11.13 6.72
C PRO A 28 -7.11 -10.06 5.96
N LEU A 29 -6.46 -8.93 5.64
CA LEU A 29 -7.04 -7.89 4.81
C LEU A 29 -7.20 -8.38 3.36
N SER A 30 -8.38 -8.14 2.77
CA SER A 30 -8.70 -8.38 1.36
C SER A 30 -8.79 -7.05 0.60
N THR A 31 -7.99 -6.87 -0.45
CA THR A 31 -7.85 -5.60 -1.17
C THR A 31 -8.19 -5.80 -2.67
N GLN A 32 -8.56 -4.74 -3.39
CA GLN A 32 -8.96 -4.88 -4.80
C GLN A 32 -8.28 -3.91 -5.77
N LEU A 33 -7.63 -2.86 -5.27
CA LEU A 33 -7.08 -1.78 -6.11
C LEU A 33 -5.59 -1.58 -5.86
N ASP A 34 -4.88 -1.19 -6.92
CA ASP A 34 -3.43 -0.89 -6.91
C ASP A 34 -3.13 0.46 -6.23
N ALA A 35 -4.15 1.06 -5.61
CA ALA A 35 -4.02 2.32 -4.90
C ALA A 35 -3.49 2.04 -3.50
N LEU A 36 -2.23 2.42 -3.30
CA LEU A 36 -1.49 2.30 -2.06
C LEU A 36 -0.76 3.62 -1.82
N CYS A 37 -1.03 4.26 -0.70
CA CYS A 37 -0.27 5.43 -0.25
C CYS A 37 0.06 5.28 1.23
N PHE A 38 0.74 6.27 1.81
CA PHE A 38 1.24 6.17 3.18
C PHE A 38 0.97 7.46 3.95
N VAL A 39 0.60 7.33 5.22
CA VAL A 39 0.50 8.40 6.22
C VAL A 39 1.09 7.91 7.53
N ASP A 40 1.19 8.75 8.56
CA ASP A 40 1.41 8.29 9.94
C ASP A 40 0.06 8.34 10.68
N ALA A 41 -0.69 7.23 10.64
CA ALA A 41 -2.07 7.18 11.12
C ALA A 41 -2.13 7.07 12.65
N ASN A 42 -1.19 6.36 13.26
CA ASN A 42 -1.16 6.16 14.71
C ASN A 42 -0.21 7.14 15.45
N GLY A 43 0.61 7.92 14.75
CA GLY A 43 1.53 8.91 15.33
C GLY A 43 2.84 8.32 15.80
N ASP A 44 3.28 7.21 15.23
CA ASP A 44 4.46 6.47 15.66
C ASP A 44 5.69 6.71 14.76
N ASP A 45 5.59 7.68 13.84
CA ASP A 45 6.56 8.05 12.81
C ASP A 45 6.90 6.91 11.81
N ALA A 46 6.12 5.83 11.79
CA ALA A 46 6.21 4.81 10.75
C ALA A 46 5.22 5.10 9.61
N PRO A 47 5.62 4.84 8.34
CA PRO A 47 4.67 4.93 7.24
C PRO A 47 3.62 3.82 7.30
N ASP A 48 2.38 4.19 7.56
CA ASP A 48 1.21 3.33 7.58
C ASP A 48 0.57 3.26 6.19
N PRO A 49 0.53 2.08 5.56
CA PRO A 49 -0.15 1.91 4.28
C PRO A 49 -1.66 2.18 4.38
N VAL A 50 -2.13 3.00 3.44
CA VAL A 50 -3.54 3.32 3.21
C VAL A 50 -3.96 2.78 1.84
N LEU A 51 -5.06 2.05 1.81
CA LEU A 51 -5.52 1.34 0.62
C LEU A 51 -7.02 1.05 0.65
N TRP A 52 -7.55 0.58 -0.48
CA TRP A 52 -8.92 0.08 -0.57
C TRP A 52 -9.04 -1.37 -0.08
N GLN A 53 -9.94 -1.57 0.87
CA GLN A 53 -10.45 -2.86 1.31
C GLN A 53 -11.79 -3.15 0.61
N ASP A 54 -11.91 -4.35 0.05
CA ASP A 54 -13.13 -4.94 -0.55
C ASP A 54 -13.76 -4.20 -1.76
N GLY A 55 -14.32 -5.00 -2.67
CA GLY A 55 -15.35 -4.71 -3.70
C GLY A 55 -15.18 -3.62 -4.77
N LYS A 56 -15.16 -4.02 -6.04
CA LYS A 56 -15.35 -3.18 -7.25
C LYS A 56 -16.60 -2.30 -7.20
N THR A 57 -17.63 -2.74 -6.49
CA THR A 57 -18.91 -2.03 -6.38
C THR A 57 -19.04 -1.26 -5.08
N ARG A 58 -18.38 -1.71 -4.01
CA ARG A 58 -18.43 -1.14 -2.65
C ARG A 58 -17.15 -1.48 -1.91
N GLY A 59 -16.46 -0.46 -1.39
CA GLY A 59 -15.22 -0.64 -0.66
C GLY A 59 -15.04 0.37 0.46
N ARG A 60 -14.01 0.15 1.28
CA ARG A 60 -13.62 1.06 2.37
C ARG A 60 -12.17 1.43 2.21
N VAL A 61 -11.82 2.65 2.57
CA VAL A 61 -10.42 3.00 2.78
C VAL A 61 -10.00 2.48 4.14
N VAL A 62 -8.83 1.85 4.22
CA VAL A 62 -8.26 1.36 5.46
C VAL A 62 -6.84 1.84 5.64
N ALA A 63 -6.44 2.08 6.89
CA ALA A 63 -5.05 2.21 7.29
C ALA A 63 -4.61 0.98 8.08
N VAL A 64 -3.39 0.54 7.83
CA VAL A 64 -2.73 -0.57 8.51
C VAL A 64 -1.42 -0.07 9.10
N ASP A 65 -1.11 -0.47 10.33
CA ASP A 65 0.13 -0.16 11.01
C ASP A 65 1.33 -0.72 10.22
N GLY A 66 2.21 0.19 9.80
CA GLY A 66 3.39 -0.11 9.00
C GLY A 66 4.45 -0.95 9.72
N ARG A 67 4.43 -1.02 11.06
CA ARG A 67 5.33 -1.85 11.86
C ARG A 67 4.79 -3.25 12.10
N SER A 68 3.49 -3.38 12.33
CA SER A 68 2.89 -4.62 12.83
C SER A 68 1.98 -5.34 11.83
N GLY A 69 1.47 -4.64 10.81
CA GLY A 69 0.43 -5.16 9.93
C GLY A 69 -0.97 -5.20 10.58
N GLN A 70 -1.16 -4.58 11.73
CA GLN A 70 -2.47 -4.49 12.37
C GLN A 70 -3.32 -3.38 11.75
N GLY A 71 -4.59 -3.66 11.44
CA GLY A 71 -5.49 -2.63 10.93
C GLY A 71 -5.77 -1.55 11.99
N ILE A 72 -5.57 -0.28 11.64
CA ILE A 72 -5.75 0.87 12.54
C ILE A 72 -7.20 1.36 12.50
N TRP A 73 -7.67 1.72 11.30
CA TRP A 73 -9.03 2.23 11.09
C TRP A 73 -9.57 1.83 9.71
N ALA A 74 -10.89 1.90 9.57
CA ALA A 74 -11.61 1.75 8.32
C ALA A 74 -12.63 2.88 8.14
N SER A 75 -12.75 3.41 6.92
CA SER A 75 -13.75 4.42 6.58
C SER A 75 -15.17 3.84 6.52
N LEU A 76 -16.14 4.73 6.33
CA LEU A 76 -17.45 4.34 5.81
C LEU A 76 -17.30 3.76 4.39
N GLU A 77 -18.29 2.97 3.99
CA GLU A 77 -18.35 2.37 2.67
C GLU A 77 -18.53 3.44 1.58
N ILE A 78 -17.83 3.25 0.46
CA ILE A 78 -17.84 4.12 -0.71
C ILE A 78 -18.23 3.24 -1.92
N GLU A 79 -19.16 3.74 -2.72
CA GLU A 79 -19.64 3.06 -3.92
C GLU A 79 -18.63 3.21 -5.06
N GLU A 80 -18.43 2.12 -5.80
CA GLU A 80 -17.53 2.00 -6.94
C GLU A 80 -16.16 2.66 -6.66
N PRO A 81 -15.39 2.16 -5.68
CA PRO A 81 -14.13 2.77 -5.27
C PRO A 81 -13.14 2.82 -6.44
N ASP A 82 -12.45 3.95 -6.58
CA ASP A 82 -11.48 4.13 -7.66
C ASP A 82 -10.28 4.97 -7.20
N ALA A 83 -10.44 6.29 -7.15
CA ALA A 83 -9.37 7.23 -6.84
C ALA A 83 -9.02 7.23 -5.33
N LEU A 84 -7.73 7.16 -5.02
CA LEU A 84 -7.21 7.24 -3.65
C LEU A 84 -5.83 7.90 -3.62
N ALA A 85 -5.65 8.89 -2.74
CA ALA A 85 -4.37 9.54 -2.51
C ALA A 85 -4.20 9.97 -1.04
N CYS A 86 -2.97 9.91 -0.55
CA CYS A 86 -2.57 10.53 0.70
C CYS A 86 -2.01 11.89 0.32
N ALA A 87 -2.88 12.92 0.32
CA ALA A 87 -2.57 14.22 -0.27
C ALA A 87 -1.61 15.04 0.60
N ASP A 88 -1.73 14.89 1.92
CA ASP A 88 -0.83 15.45 2.92
C ASP A 88 -0.77 14.51 4.14
N PRO A 89 0.10 14.73 5.14
CA PRO A 89 0.22 13.86 6.32
C PRO A 89 -1.07 13.68 7.14
N SER A 90 -2.04 14.57 6.99
CA SER A 90 -3.29 14.61 7.73
C SER A 90 -4.51 14.23 6.90
N THR A 91 -4.43 14.23 5.57
CA THR A 91 -5.57 14.12 4.67
C THR A 91 -5.42 12.99 3.66
N VAL A 92 -6.35 12.05 3.69
CA VAL A 92 -6.52 11.02 2.65
C VAL A 92 -7.72 11.39 1.79
N LEU A 93 -7.53 11.51 0.47
CA LEU A 93 -8.59 11.77 -0.49
C LEU A 93 -9.06 10.45 -1.12
N ALA A 94 -10.37 10.23 -1.13
CA ALA A 94 -10.99 9.02 -1.65
C ALA A 94 -12.21 9.35 -2.53
N GLY A 95 -12.23 8.81 -3.74
CA GLY A 95 -13.27 9.02 -4.73
C GLY A 95 -13.87 7.71 -5.25
N GLY A 96 -15.12 7.78 -5.70
CA GLY A 96 -15.83 6.63 -6.26
C GLY A 96 -16.81 7.02 -7.37
N GLY A 97 -17.63 6.07 -7.81
CA GLY A 97 -18.54 6.22 -8.95
C GLY A 97 -19.68 7.23 -8.75
N ASP A 98 -19.90 7.69 -7.52
CA ASP A 98 -20.90 8.70 -7.18
C ASP A 98 -20.47 10.15 -7.49
N ALA A 99 -19.31 10.32 -8.14
CA ALA A 99 -18.70 11.62 -8.43
C ALA A 99 -18.47 12.47 -7.17
N ALA A 100 -18.37 11.87 -6.00
CA ALA A 100 -18.01 12.56 -4.77
C ALA A 100 -16.57 12.26 -4.34
N LEU A 101 -15.85 13.31 -3.96
CA LEU A 101 -14.54 13.21 -3.33
C LEU A 101 -14.67 13.44 -1.83
N ARG A 102 -14.09 12.54 -1.06
CA ARG A 102 -14.10 12.59 0.41
C ARG A 102 -12.69 12.85 0.89
N ALA A 103 -12.52 13.88 1.74
CA ALA A 103 -11.32 13.97 2.56
C ALA A 103 -11.55 13.24 3.87
N LEU A 104 -10.74 12.23 4.11
CA LEU A 104 -10.70 11.47 5.34
C LEU A 104 -9.55 12.00 6.20
N ASP A 105 -9.80 12.09 7.49
CA ASP A 105 -8.77 12.28 8.50
C ASP A 105 -7.81 11.07 8.48
N ALA A 106 -6.52 11.33 8.26
CA ALA A 106 -5.50 10.27 8.13
C ALA A 106 -5.33 9.42 9.41
N ARG A 107 -5.71 9.93 10.58
CA ARG A 107 -5.58 9.21 11.86
C ARG A 107 -6.83 8.42 12.22
N THR A 108 -8.00 8.84 11.75
CA THR A 108 -9.26 8.19 12.15
C THR A 108 -10.10 7.62 11.01
N GLY A 109 -9.76 7.91 9.76
CA GLY A 109 -10.54 7.49 8.57
C GLY A 109 -11.92 8.16 8.44
N LYS A 110 -12.20 9.18 9.26
CA LYS A 110 -13.50 9.86 9.27
C LYS A 110 -13.50 10.97 8.24
N ALA A 111 -14.61 11.13 7.51
CA ALA A 111 -14.76 12.23 6.58
C ALA A 111 -14.71 13.58 7.30
N ARG A 112 -13.78 14.45 6.88
CA ARG A 112 -13.70 15.86 7.25
C ARG A 112 -14.64 16.70 6.40
N TRP A 113 -14.73 16.36 5.11
CA TRP A 113 -15.65 16.97 4.16
C TRP A 113 -15.91 16.02 2.98
N VAL A 114 -16.96 16.34 2.23
CA VAL A 114 -17.33 15.68 0.97
C VAL A 114 -17.60 16.78 -0.06
N ALA A 115 -16.99 16.66 -1.25
CA ALA A 115 -17.16 17.58 -2.35
C ALA A 115 -17.76 16.84 -3.56
N ASN A 116 -18.77 17.43 -4.19
CA ASN A 116 -19.31 16.92 -5.44
C ASN A 116 -18.43 17.41 -6.60
N LEU A 117 -17.99 16.49 -7.44
CA LEU A 117 -17.20 16.76 -8.62
C LEU A 117 -18.09 16.76 -9.87
N PRO A 118 -17.68 17.42 -10.96
CA PRO A 118 -18.41 17.39 -12.22
C PRO A 118 -18.34 16.03 -12.95
N GLY A 119 -17.53 15.09 -12.46
CA GLY A 119 -17.37 13.76 -13.03
C GLY A 119 -16.74 12.78 -12.03
N VAL A 120 -16.69 11.51 -12.42
CA VAL A 120 -16.14 10.43 -11.57
C VAL A 120 -14.62 10.60 -11.45
N PRO A 121 -14.07 10.74 -10.23
CA PRO A 121 -12.63 10.85 -10.02
C PRO A 121 -11.93 9.53 -10.40
N ASP A 122 -10.83 9.65 -11.15
CA ASP A 122 -9.95 8.55 -11.59
C ASP A 122 -8.61 8.61 -10.86
N GLU A 123 -7.99 9.80 -10.83
CA GLU A 123 -6.65 9.98 -10.26
C GLU A 123 -6.55 11.28 -9.47
N ILE A 124 -5.71 11.27 -8.42
CA ILE A 124 -5.56 12.41 -7.50
C ILE A 124 -4.06 12.64 -7.27
N ALA A 125 -3.63 13.87 -7.43
CA ALA A 125 -2.27 14.30 -7.11
C ALA A 125 -2.29 15.43 -6.09
N GLY A 126 -1.68 15.20 -4.92
CA GLY A 126 -1.53 16.21 -3.88
C GLY A 126 -0.51 17.28 -4.25
N GLY A 127 -0.75 18.50 -3.79
CA GLY A 127 0.17 19.62 -3.78
C GLY A 127 0.11 20.32 -2.42
N ASP A 128 0.82 21.45 -2.28
CA ASP A 128 0.87 22.20 -1.03
C ASP A 128 -0.49 22.84 -0.70
N GLY A 129 -1.26 22.18 0.18
CA GLY A 129 -2.58 22.64 0.65
C GLY A 129 -3.73 22.43 -0.34
N CYS A 130 -3.47 21.77 -1.47
CA CYS A 130 -4.45 21.51 -2.52
C CYS A 130 -4.21 20.15 -3.19
N ALA A 131 -5.11 19.73 -4.07
CA ALA A 131 -4.90 18.58 -4.95
C ALA A 131 -5.49 18.84 -6.34
N THR A 132 -4.91 18.21 -7.35
CA THR A 132 -5.49 18.07 -8.68
C THR A 132 -6.20 16.72 -8.77
N VAL A 133 -7.46 16.74 -9.22
CA VAL A 133 -8.28 15.55 -9.42
C VAL A 133 -8.57 15.40 -10.91
N VAL A 134 -8.14 14.29 -11.49
CA VAL A 134 -8.42 13.90 -12.87
C VAL A 134 -9.64 12.98 -12.86
N MET A 135 -10.59 13.26 -13.76
CA MET A 135 -11.83 12.50 -13.91
C MET A 135 -11.73 11.49 -15.06
N LYS A 136 -12.64 10.52 -15.10
CA LYS A 136 -12.67 9.45 -16.13
C LYS A 136 -12.83 9.96 -17.56
N ASP A 137 -13.40 11.14 -17.75
CA ASP A 137 -13.54 11.79 -19.06
C ASP A 137 -12.26 12.55 -19.49
N GLY A 138 -11.22 12.53 -18.66
CA GLY A 138 -9.93 13.20 -18.90
C GLY A 138 -9.91 14.67 -18.46
N THR A 139 -11.03 15.24 -18.00
CA THR A 139 -11.03 16.58 -17.41
C THR A 139 -10.35 16.57 -16.04
N ALA A 140 -9.88 17.73 -15.60
CA ALA A 140 -9.24 17.87 -14.29
C ALA A 140 -9.75 19.12 -13.57
N THR A 141 -9.83 19.04 -12.24
CA THR A 141 -10.16 20.18 -11.38
C THR A 141 -9.21 20.22 -10.19
N GLY A 142 -8.91 21.42 -9.71
CA GLY A 142 -8.18 21.58 -8.46
C GLY A 142 -9.13 21.72 -7.28
N ILE A 143 -8.73 21.23 -6.12
CA ILE A 143 -9.49 21.27 -4.87
C ILE A 143 -8.60 21.69 -3.70
N LYS A 144 -9.11 22.53 -2.80
CA LYS A 144 -8.45 22.85 -1.54
C LYS A 144 -8.57 21.67 -0.57
N LEU A 145 -7.46 21.29 0.08
CA LEU A 145 -7.48 20.27 1.12
C LEU A 145 -8.25 20.75 2.36
N GLU A 146 -8.20 22.05 2.62
CA GLU A 146 -9.08 22.71 3.59
C GLU A 146 -10.48 22.92 2.98
N GLY A 147 -11.47 22.19 3.50
CA GLY A 147 -12.89 22.41 3.20
C GLY A 147 -13.40 21.92 1.84
N GLY A 148 -12.54 21.45 0.94
CA GLY A 148 -12.98 20.80 -0.31
C GLY A 148 -13.53 21.77 -1.38
N GLY A 149 -13.24 23.07 -1.26
CA GLY A 149 -13.65 24.06 -2.27
C GLY A 149 -12.80 23.95 -3.54
N ALA A 150 -13.41 24.14 -4.71
CA ALA A 150 -12.70 24.18 -5.99
C ALA A 150 -11.68 25.32 -6.01
N ALA A 151 -10.43 25.01 -6.38
CA ALA A 151 -9.35 25.98 -6.54
C ALA A 151 -8.19 25.38 -7.34
N ASP A 152 -7.55 26.17 -8.20
CA ASP A 152 -6.36 25.73 -8.92
C ASP A 152 -5.26 25.26 -7.95
N CYS A 153 -4.54 24.21 -8.35
CA CYS A 153 -3.45 23.62 -7.57
C CYS A 153 -2.15 23.58 -8.38
N PRO A 154 -1.44 24.72 -8.52
CA PRO A 154 -0.23 24.79 -9.33
C PRO A 154 0.96 23.99 -8.74
N THR A 155 0.90 23.66 -7.45
CA THR A 155 1.91 22.88 -6.72
C THR A 155 1.70 21.38 -6.87
N ALA A 156 0.51 20.92 -7.27
CA ALA A 156 0.30 19.53 -7.63
C ALA A 156 0.97 19.23 -8.98
N PRO A 157 1.43 17.99 -9.21
CA PRO A 157 1.85 17.53 -10.52
C PRO A 157 0.83 17.89 -11.60
N GLN A 158 1.34 18.32 -12.76
CA GLN A 158 0.49 18.79 -13.85
C GLN A 158 -0.38 17.65 -14.40
N PRO A 159 -1.61 17.92 -14.86
CA PRO A 159 -2.47 16.91 -15.46
C PRO A 159 -1.80 16.12 -16.57
N SER A 160 -0.96 16.73 -17.41
CA SER A 160 -0.21 16.00 -18.45
C SER A 160 0.74 14.92 -17.90
N ALA A 161 1.28 15.11 -16.70
CA ALA A 161 2.08 14.09 -16.01
C ALA A 161 1.22 12.97 -15.43
N ILE A 162 -0.10 13.19 -15.30
CA ILE A 162 -1.11 12.31 -14.71
C ILE A 162 -2.08 11.78 -15.80
N THR A 163 -2.02 12.26 -17.03
CA THR A 163 -2.87 11.82 -18.16
C THR A 163 -2.06 10.97 -19.15
N GLY A 164 -2.70 9.97 -19.76
CA GLY A 164 -2.05 8.95 -20.60
C GLY A 164 -2.89 7.67 -20.62
N ASN A 165 -2.52 6.58 -21.29
CA ASN A 165 -3.27 5.33 -21.11
C ASN A 165 -3.07 4.85 -19.66
N PHE A 166 -4.13 4.41 -18.97
CA PHE A 166 -4.05 3.91 -17.59
C PHE A 166 -2.87 2.94 -17.39
N TRP A 167 -2.67 2.06 -18.37
CA TRP A 167 -1.57 1.10 -18.43
C TRP A 167 -0.18 1.70 -18.56
N GLU A 168 -0.04 2.89 -19.15
CA GLU A 168 1.22 3.62 -19.28
C GLU A 168 1.58 4.40 -18.01
N ARG A 169 0.56 4.94 -17.33
CA ARG A 169 0.71 5.69 -16.07
C ARG A 169 1.03 4.79 -14.89
N LYS A 170 0.43 3.60 -14.85
CA LYS A 170 0.69 2.56 -13.86
C LYS A 170 1.82 1.60 -14.26
N LYS A 171 2.61 1.92 -15.29
CA LYS A 171 3.84 1.16 -15.55
C LYS A 171 4.68 1.22 -14.28
N ASN A 172 4.89 0.05 -13.70
CA ASN A 172 5.87 -0.11 -12.64
C ASN A 172 7.16 0.56 -13.08
N PRO A 173 7.77 1.37 -12.20
CA PRO A 173 8.92 2.14 -12.61
C PRO A 173 9.94 1.17 -13.19
N GLN A 174 10.24 1.30 -14.48
CA GLN A 174 11.34 0.57 -15.09
C GLN A 174 12.67 1.14 -14.61
N VAL A 175 12.63 2.21 -13.82
CA VAL A 175 13.78 2.97 -13.35
C VAL A 175 13.57 3.32 -11.88
N VAL A 176 14.49 2.95 -11.00
CA VAL A 176 14.52 3.41 -9.61
C VAL A 176 15.88 3.98 -9.26
N GLN A 177 15.90 4.95 -8.34
CA GLN A 177 17.14 5.46 -7.76
C GLN A 177 17.44 4.72 -6.46
N ALA A 178 18.60 4.08 -6.38
CA ALA A 178 19.06 3.36 -5.19
C ALA A 178 20.54 3.66 -4.93
N GLY A 179 20.84 4.34 -3.82
CA GLY A 179 22.23 4.65 -3.45
C GLY A 179 23.00 5.49 -4.47
N GLY A 180 22.32 6.41 -5.18
CA GLY A 180 22.94 7.24 -6.22
C GLY A 180 23.25 6.49 -7.52
N VAL A 181 22.66 5.31 -7.71
CA VAL A 181 22.66 4.56 -8.96
C VAL A 181 21.22 4.43 -9.46
N GLU A 182 21.04 4.72 -10.72
CA GLU A 182 19.81 4.49 -11.45
C GLU A 182 19.76 3.01 -11.88
N VAL A 183 18.81 2.24 -11.38
CA VAL A 183 18.62 0.85 -11.80
C VAL A 183 17.47 0.78 -12.79
N VAL A 184 17.77 0.33 -14.00
CA VAL A 184 16.86 0.28 -15.14
C VAL A 184 16.55 -1.17 -15.53
N LEU A 185 15.28 -1.49 -15.74
CA LEU A 185 14.83 -2.76 -16.29
C LEU A 185 14.57 -2.63 -17.79
N THR A 186 15.20 -3.49 -18.57
CA THR A 186 15.07 -3.56 -20.03
C THR A 186 14.72 -4.97 -20.48
N VAL A 187 14.06 -5.07 -21.63
CA VAL A 187 13.73 -6.33 -22.29
C VAL A 187 14.50 -6.37 -23.61
N PRO A 188 15.33 -7.40 -23.87
CA PRO A 188 16.02 -7.55 -25.15
C PRO A 188 15.03 -7.65 -26.32
N ALA A 189 15.40 -7.11 -27.48
CA ALA A 189 14.53 -7.05 -28.67
C ALA A 189 14.28 -8.42 -29.35
N GLY A 190 14.93 -9.50 -28.93
CA GLY A 190 14.78 -10.83 -29.51
C GLY A 190 15.08 -11.95 -28.52
N GLY A 191 14.43 -13.11 -28.73
CA GLY A 191 14.53 -14.28 -27.86
C GLY A 191 13.40 -14.38 -26.82
N PRO A 192 13.47 -15.33 -25.88
CA PRO A 192 12.51 -15.43 -24.78
C PRO A 192 12.53 -14.14 -23.94
N PRO A 193 11.41 -13.76 -23.27
CA PRO A 193 11.26 -12.49 -22.55
C PRO A 193 12.10 -12.46 -21.27
N ARG A 194 13.43 -12.43 -21.40
CA ARG A 194 14.38 -12.35 -20.29
C ARG A 194 14.49 -10.90 -19.85
N LEU A 195 14.34 -10.64 -18.56
CA LEU A 195 14.50 -9.31 -18.02
C LEU A 195 15.99 -9.01 -17.80
N THR A 196 16.43 -7.81 -18.15
CA THR A 196 17.78 -7.34 -17.86
C THR A 196 17.72 -6.12 -16.95
N ALA A 197 18.44 -6.17 -15.83
CA ALA A 197 18.69 -5.01 -15.00
C ALA A 197 20.01 -4.35 -15.41
N GLU A 198 20.05 -3.02 -15.38
CA GLU A 198 21.22 -2.22 -15.67
C GLU A 198 21.36 -1.13 -14.61
N GLY A 199 22.51 -1.05 -13.96
CA GLY A 199 22.85 0.05 -13.05
C GLY A 199 23.59 1.15 -13.80
N ARG A 200 23.14 2.38 -13.68
CA ARG A 200 23.68 3.55 -14.37
C ARG A 200 23.99 4.69 -13.41
N ARG A 201 25.02 5.47 -13.74
CA ARG A 201 25.28 6.77 -13.12
C ARG A 201 25.37 7.82 -14.24
N GLY A 202 24.30 8.60 -14.38
CA GLY A 202 24.14 9.43 -15.57
C GLY A 202 24.03 8.55 -16.83
N SER A 203 24.87 8.82 -17.83
CA SER A 203 24.91 8.02 -19.07
C SER A 203 25.82 6.79 -19.00
N GLU A 204 26.59 6.62 -17.93
CA GLU A 204 27.53 5.51 -17.79
C GLU A 204 26.84 4.26 -17.25
N SER A 205 27.02 3.14 -17.94
CA SER A 205 26.57 1.82 -17.49
C SER A 205 27.62 1.23 -16.56
N LEU A 206 27.26 1.00 -15.30
CA LEU A 206 28.15 0.38 -14.29
C LEU A 206 28.14 -1.14 -14.42
N TRP A 207 26.96 -1.71 -14.65
CA TRP A 207 26.76 -3.14 -14.79
C TRP A 207 25.46 -3.42 -15.54
N LYS A 208 25.41 -4.61 -16.15
CA LYS A 208 24.22 -5.14 -16.80
C LYS A 208 24.10 -6.63 -16.45
N LYS A 209 22.92 -7.03 -15.97
CA LYS A 209 22.68 -8.38 -15.47
C LYS A 209 21.34 -8.90 -15.96
N GLU A 210 21.35 -10.09 -16.53
CA GLU A 210 20.13 -10.83 -16.82
C GLU A 210 19.52 -11.38 -15.52
N LEU A 211 18.21 -11.25 -15.37
CA LEU A 211 17.47 -11.68 -14.19
C LEU A 211 16.68 -12.96 -14.47
N ALA A 212 16.56 -13.80 -13.45
CA ALA A 212 15.67 -14.94 -13.43
C ALA A 212 14.19 -14.51 -13.26
N ALA A 213 13.74 -13.51 -14.02
CA ALA A 213 12.37 -13.02 -14.06
C ALA A 213 12.01 -12.63 -15.50
N ARG A 214 10.73 -12.78 -15.87
CA ARG A 214 10.25 -12.46 -17.21
C ARG A 214 9.70 -11.06 -17.31
N ALA A 215 9.82 -10.48 -18.52
CA ALA A 215 9.06 -9.30 -18.85
C ALA A 215 7.55 -9.58 -18.84
N PRO A 216 6.70 -8.57 -18.55
CA PRO A 216 5.26 -8.69 -18.75
C PRO A 216 4.95 -9.13 -20.19
N LEU A 217 4.04 -10.10 -20.36
CA LEU A 217 3.55 -10.44 -21.69
C LEU A 217 2.60 -9.35 -22.17
N SER A 218 2.66 -9.00 -23.46
CA SER A 218 1.69 -8.10 -24.09
C SER A 218 0.27 -8.61 -23.86
N GLY A 219 -0.66 -7.74 -23.46
CA GLY A 219 -2.07 -8.11 -23.23
C GLY A 219 -2.57 -8.03 -21.78
N GLY A 220 -1.75 -7.56 -20.84
CA GLY A 220 -2.21 -7.00 -19.56
C GLY A 220 -1.88 -7.84 -18.33
N ARG A 221 -0.93 -7.33 -17.54
CA ARG A 221 -0.91 -7.24 -16.06
C ARG A 221 0.49 -6.80 -15.60
N PRO A 222 0.60 -5.94 -14.57
CA PRO A 222 1.87 -5.60 -13.96
C PRO A 222 2.33 -6.75 -13.05
N ASP A 223 2.85 -7.84 -13.62
CA ASP A 223 3.43 -8.93 -12.81
C ASP A 223 4.94 -8.74 -12.54
N LEU A 224 5.43 -7.51 -12.71
CA LEU A 224 6.84 -7.16 -12.55
C LEU A 224 7.00 -5.75 -11.97
N PHE A 225 7.46 -5.66 -10.73
CA PHE A 225 7.72 -4.42 -10.01
C PHE A 225 9.21 -4.24 -9.76
N LEU A 226 9.65 -2.99 -9.75
CA LEU A 226 10.97 -2.58 -9.31
C LEU A 226 10.79 -1.47 -8.27
N VAL A 227 11.42 -1.61 -7.11
CA VAL A 227 11.39 -0.61 -6.04
C VAL A 227 12.78 -0.49 -5.43
N ALA A 228 13.07 0.66 -4.81
CA ALA A 228 14.30 0.85 -4.05
C ALA A 228 13.97 0.84 -2.55
N SER A 229 14.57 -0.06 -1.79
CA SER A 229 14.39 -0.14 -0.32
C SER A 229 15.58 -0.85 0.33
N GLY A 230 15.91 -0.50 1.57
CA GLY A 230 17.04 -1.11 2.30
C GLY A 230 18.40 -0.99 1.59
N GLY A 231 18.57 0.06 0.79
CA GLY A 231 19.76 0.24 -0.06
C GLY A 231 19.90 -0.78 -1.19
N ALA A 232 18.85 -1.53 -1.52
CA ALA A 232 18.80 -2.46 -2.64
C ALA A 232 17.83 -1.96 -3.73
N ALA A 233 18.07 -2.38 -4.96
CA ALA A 233 17.03 -2.40 -5.98
C ALA A 233 16.33 -3.77 -5.91
N VAL A 234 15.04 -3.76 -5.58
CA VAL A 234 14.23 -4.96 -5.38
C VAL A 234 13.30 -5.15 -6.56
N VAL A 235 13.45 -6.27 -7.25
CA VAL A 235 12.58 -6.71 -8.34
C VAL A 235 11.64 -7.78 -7.82
N VAL A 236 10.34 -7.58 -8.00
CA VAL A 236 9.31 -8.59 -7.71
C VAL A 236 8.65 -8.96 -9.03
N GLY A 237 8.89 -10.17 -9.53
CA GLY A 237 8.47 -10.58 -10.87
C GLY A 237 8.07 -12.04 -10.95
N VAL A 238 7.67 -12.55 -12.12
CA VAL A 238 7.37 -13.99 -12.32
C VAL A 238 8.57 -14.72 -12.94
N ASP A 239 8.81 -15.97 -12.56
CA ASP A 239 9.89 -16.81 -13.08
C ASP A 239 9.76 -17.07 -14.59
N VAL A 240 10.89 -17.05 -15.31
CA VAL A 240 11.01 -17.39 -16.74
C VAL A 240 10.93 -18.91 -16.97
N VAL A 241 11.40 -19.72 -16.01
CA VAL A 241 11.54 -21.18 -16.15
C VAL A 241 10.20 -21.90 -15.90
N ASN A 242 9.42 -21.45 -14.91
CA ASN A 242 8.15 -22.07 -14.49
C ASN A 242 6.91 -21.20 -14.75
N GLY A 243 7.08 -19.98 -15.28
CA GLY A 243 6.04 -19.11 -15.85
C GLY A 243 4.97 -18.53 -14.90
N THR A 244 4.82 -19.10 -13.70
CA THR A 244 3.70 -18.86 -12.77
C THR A 244 4.12 -18.50 -11.35
N GLU A 245 5.34 -18.87 -10.94
CA GLU A 245 5.82 -18.62 -9.59
C GLU A 245 6.42 -17.21 -9.48
N PRO A 246 5.96 -16.36 -8.55
CA PRO A 246 6.63 -15.11 -8.25
C PRO A 246 8.04 -15.33 -7.72
N ARG A 247 8.90 -14.36 -7.97
CA ARG A 247 10.26 -14.26 -7.48
C ARG A 247 10.50 -12.87 -6.93
N ILE A 248 11.36 -12.82 -5.93
CA ILE A 248 11.92 -11.59 -5.40
C ILE A 248 13.44 -11.63 -5.54
N ILE A 249 13.99 -10.58 -6.13
CA ILE A 249 15.40 -10.43 -6.44
C ILE A 249 15.84 -9.08 -5.88
N ALA A 250 16.75 -9.08 -4.90
CA ALA A 250 17.39 -7.86 -4.44
C ALA A 250 18.79 -7.76 -5.04
N LEU A 251 19.05 -6.64 -5.69
CA LEU A 251 20.33 -6.31 -6.30
C LEU A 251 21.03 -5.23 -5.47
N ASP A 252 22.33 -5.41 -5.28
CA ASP A 252 23.19 -4.32 -4.87
C ASP A 252 23.27 -3.30 -6.02
N PRO A 253 22.87 -2.04 -5.81
CA PRO A 253 22.75 -1.08 -6.89
C PRO A 253 24.10 -0.68 -7.48
N ALA A 254 25.20 -0.74 -6.71
CA ALA A 254 26.53 -0.35 -7.19
C ALA A 254 27.17 -1.41 -8.10
N SER A 255 26.94 -2.70 -7.81
CA SER A 255 27.63 -3.81 -8.48
C SER A 255 26.73 -4.70 -9.34
N GLY A 256 25.41 -4.67 -9.13
CA GLY A 256 24.47 -5.60 -9.75
C GLY A 256 24.52 -7.01 -9.16
N ALA A 257 25.36 -7.24 -8.14
CA ALA A 257 25.41 -8.50 -7.43
C ALA A 257 24.06 -8.76 -6.75
N ALA A 258 23.55 -9.98 -6.85
CA ALA A 258 22.35 -10.33 -6.10
C ALA A 258 22.69 -10.44 -4.61
N ARG A 259 21.96 -9.70 -3.78
CA ARG A 259 21.91 -9.95 -2.33
C ARG A 259 21.16 -11.25 -2.06
N TYR A 260 20.07 -11.47 -2.80
CA TYR A 260 19.38 -12.75 -2.89
C TYR A 260 18.55 -12.83 -4.17
N GLU A 261 18.25 -14.06 -4.57
CA GLU A 261 17.26 -14.40 -5.59
C GLU A 261 16.44 -15.57 -5.06
N ARG A 262 15.13 -15.38 -4.87
CA ARG A 262 14.29 -16.39 -4.22
C ARG A 262 12.94 -16.52 -4.90
N ALA A 263 12.43 -17.74 -4.87
CA ALA A 263 11.02 -18.02 -5.09
C ALA A 263 10.17 -17.33 -4.01
N ALA A 264 9.05 -16.75 -4.41
CA ALA A 264 8.13 -16.01 -3.58
C ALA A 264 6.68 -16.50 -3.78
N ALA A 265 6.48 -17.81 -3.92
CA ALA A 265 5.17 -18.44 -4.03
C ALA A 265 4.17 -18.02 -2.94
N TYR A 266 4.67 -17.64 -1.76
CA TYR A 266 3.85 -17.15 -0.64
C TYR A 266 3.10 -15.84 -0.93
N LEU A 267 3.51 -15.09 -1.97
CA LEU A 267 2.80 -13.92 -2.48
C LEU A 267 1.53 -14.32 -3.26
N GLY A 268 1.47 -15.54 -3.79
CA GLY A 268 0.39 -16.00 -4.66
C GLY A 268 0.64 -15.68 -6.13
N ASP A 269 -0.29 -16.06 -7.00
CA ASP A 269 -0.14 -16.07 -8.45
C ASP A 269 -0.37 -14.71 -9.13
N ARG A 270 -0.82 -13.70 -8.38
CA ARG A 270 -1.15 -12.38 -8.90
C ARG A 270 -0.60 -11.27 -8.03
N LEU A 271 0.28 -10.46 -8.61
CA LEU A 271 0.80 -9.24 -8.01
C LEU A 271 0.03 -8.05 -8.60
N THR A 272 -0.40 -7.11 -7.76
CA THR A 272 -1.22 -5.98 -8.23
C THR A 272 -0.56 -4.63 -7.92
N ALA A 273 0.18 -4.54 -6.81
CA ALA A 273 1.02 -3.39 -6.52
C ALA A 273 2.26 -3.79 -5.73
N ALA A 274 3.37 -3.06 -5.93
CA ALA A 274 4.46 -3.02 -4.98
C ALA A 274 4.97 -1.59 -4.80
N LYS A 275 5.21 -1.18 -3.55
CA LYS A 275 5.78 0.13 -3.20
C LYS A 275 6.79 0.00 -2.08
N ALA A 276 7.88 0.75 -2.13
CA ALA A 276 8.79 0.89 -1.01
C ALA A 276 8.38 2.09 -0.14
N SER A 277 8.38 1.90 1.17
CA SER A 277 8.20 2.98 2.14
C SER A 277 8.81 2.58 3.48
N GLY A 278 9.50 3.50 4.14
CA GLY A 278 10.25 3.18 5.36
C GLY A 278 11.20 2.00 5.14
N PRO A 279 11.22 0.99 6.03
CA PRO A 279 12.14 -0.14 5.93
C PRO A 279 11.64 -1.27 5.01
N TYR A 280 10.41 -1.19 4.48
CA TYR A 280 9.76 -2.34 3.83
C TYR A 280 9.51 -2.13 2.35
N VAL A 281 9.32 -3.27 1.67
CA VAL A 281 8.64 -3.35 0.38
C VAL A 281 7.23 -3.88 0.63
N TYR A 282 6.22 -3.06 0.36
CA TYR A 282 4.82 -3.44 0.48
C TYR A 282 4.34 -4.07 -0.81
N VAL A 283 3.78 -5.27 -0.74
CA VAL A 283 3.25 -6.00 -1.89
C VAL A 283 1.78 -6.30 -1.68
N ILE A 284 0.96 -5.91 -2.64
CA ILE A 284 -0.44 -6.32 -2.75
C ILE A 284 -0.51 -7.49 -3.74
N SER A 285 -1.00 -8.62 -3.26
CA SER A 285 -0.97 -9.88 -4.01
C SER A 285 -2.10 -10.83 -3.66
N GLY A 286 -2.68 -11.50 -4.65
CA GLY A 286 -3.81 -12.43 -4.54
C GLY A 286 -4.96 -12.11 -5.50
N ALA A 287 -6.03 -12.91 -5.44
CA ALA A 287 -7.13 -12.81 -6.39
C ALA A 287 -7.99 -11.55 -6.16
N ALA A 288 -8.21 -10.78 -7.24
CA ALA A 288 -8.94 -9.50 -7.24
C ALA A 288 -10.40 -9.56 -6.76
N VAL A 289 -10.96 -10.75 -6.55
CA VAL A 289 -12.37 -10.96 -6.18
C VAL A 289 -12.51 -11.54 -4.77
N SER A 290 -11.45 -12.17 -4.23
CA SER A 290 -11.37 -12.57 -2.82
C SER A 290 -9.91 -12.88 -2.46
N GLY A 291 -9.34 -12.18 -1.48
CA GLY A 291 -8.08 -12.58 -0.85
C GLY A 291 -6.80 -11.96 -1.39
N ALA A 292 -6.85 -10.81 -2.08
CA ALA A 292 -5.63 -10.03 -2.25
C ALA A 292 -5.18 -9.50 -0.88
N ALA A 293 -3.95 -9.79 -0.47
CA ALA A 293 -3.41 -9.41 0.82
C ALA A 293 -2.26 -8.43 0.65
N LEU A 294 -2.22 -7.45 1.55
CA LEU A 294 -1.08 -6.58 1.75
C LEU A 294 -0.07 -7.29 2.65
N ARG A 295 1.20 -7.32 2.22
CA ARG A 295 2.33 -7.83 2.99
C ARG A 295 3.45 -6.81 2.99
N ALA A 296 4.15 -6.66 4.11
CA ALA A 296 5.46 -6.03 4.14
C ALA A 296 6.54 -7.10 3.99
N ILE A 297 7.46 -6.85 3.08
CA ILE A 297 8.61 -7.68 2.80
C ILE A 297 9.86 -6.96 3.29
N ASP A 298 10.70 -7.67 4.03
CA ASP A 298 12.02 -7.18 4.42
C ASP A 298 12.93 -7.18 3.19
N PRO A 299 13.41 -6.02 2.72
CA PRO A 299 14.25 -5.92 1.53
C PRO A 299 15.61 -6.60 1.70
N ALA A 300 16.08 -6.87 2.92
CA ALA A 300 17.35 -7.53 3.19
C ALA A 300 17.28 -9.07 3.04
N THR A 301 16.13 -9.67 3.33
CA THR A 301 15.95 -11.13 3.33
C THR A 301 15.06 -11.63 2.19
N GLY A 302 14.12 -10.79 1.74
CA GLY A 302 13.05 -11.15 0.82
C GLY A 302 11.93 -11.94 1.48
N GLU A 303 11.85 -11.95 2.82
CA GLU A 303 10.84 -12.65 3.60
C GLU A 303 9.72 -11.70 4.05
N THR A 304 8.54 -12.26 4.33
CA THR A 304 7.42 -11.47 4.88
C THR A 304 7.73 -11.06 6.31
N ALA A 305 7.86 -9.76 6.56
CA ALA A 305 7.95 -9.22 7.91
C ALA A 305 6.60 -9.33 8.62
N TRP A 306 5.52 -8.96 7.94
CA TRP A 306 4.15 -9.10 8.43
C TRP A 306 3.14 -9.15 7.29
N ARG A 307 1.93 -9.62 7.61
CA ARG A 307 0.77 -9.61 6.73
C ARG A 307 -0.34 -8.77 7.34
N ALA A 308 -0.93 -7.90 6.53
CA ALA A 308 -1.99 -7.01 6.96
C ALA A 308 -3.23 -7.76 7.46
N THR A 309 -3.83 -7.24 8.51
CA THR A 309 -5.10 -7.70 9.06
C THR A 309 -6.16 -6.61 8.92
N THR A 310 -7.42 -7.02 8.87
CA THR A 310 -8.55 -6.10 8.74
C THR A 310 -8.64 -5.20 9.98
N PRO A 311 -8.87 -3.89 9.82
CA PRO A 311 -9.16 -3.01 10.94
C PRO A 311 -10.44 -3.43 11.67
N PRO A 312 -10.62 -3.02 12.93
CA PRO A 312 -11.92 -3.15 13.58
C PRO A 312 -13.00 -2.38 12.78
N PRO A 313 -14.24 -2.89 12.72
CA PRO A 313 -15.33 -2.18 12.05
C PRO A 313 -15.53 -0.81 12.70
N PRO A 314 -15.87 0.24 11.91
CA PRO A 314 -16.14 1.55 12.48
C PRO A 314 -17.33 1.47 13.44
N PRO A 315 -17.35 2.31 14.49
CA PRO A 315 -18.48 2.36 15.41
C PRO A 315 -19.77 2.73 14.65
N PRO A 316 -20.92 2.16 15.04
CA PRO A 316 -22.20 2.50 14.41
C PRO A 316 -22.48 4.01 14.55
N PRO A 317 -23.20 4.62 13.58
CA PRO A 317 -23.61 6.01 13.71
C PRO A 317 -24.41 6.20 15.00
N SER A 318 -24.10 7.25 15.76
CA SER A 318 -24.89 7.61 16.94
C SER A 318 -26.36 7.76 16.54
N PRO A 319 -27.31 7.23 17.32
CA PRO A 319 -28.72 7.46 17.04
C PRO A 319 -28.97 8.96 16.98
N SER A 320 -29.58 9.43 15.89
CA SER A 320 -30.04 10.81 15.80
C SER A 320 -30.89 11.11 17.03
N PRO A 321 -30.72 12.27 17.69
CA PRO A 321 -31.65 12.67 18.74
C PRO A 321 -33.05 12.63 18.14
N SER A 322 -33.93 11.83 18.75
CA SER A 322 -35.33 11.80 18.35
C SER A 322 -35.90 13.22 18.47
N PRO A 323 -36.72 13.66 17.51
CA PRO A 323 -37.32 15.00 17.52
C PRO A 323 -38.18 15.24 18.76
#